data_AF-A0A8J3G7D5-F1
#
_entry.id   AF-A0A8J3G7D5-F1
#
_cell.length_a   1.000
_cell.length_b   1.000
_cell.length_c   1.000
_cell.angle_alpha   90.00
_cell.angle_beta   90.00
_cell.angle_gamma   90.00
#
_symmetry.space_group_name_H-M   'P 1'
#
loop_
_entity.id
_entity.type
_entity.pdbx_description
1 polymer ?
#
loop_
_entity_poly.entity_id
_entity_poly.type
_entity_poly.pdbx_seq_one_letter_code
_entity_poly.pdbx_strand_id
1 'polypeptide(L)' 'MKLTVFNAILILAIGMMVVLTGVFMKTQRLPSGNYIMLGGLVLEFLGTVWFVLSLYRRRKSRRD' A
#
# COMPACT_ATOMS: atom_id res chain seq x y z
N MET A 1 -17.88 -4.60 -0.05
CA MET A 1 -16.65 -5.08 -0.72
C MET A 1 -16.06 -6.22 0.12
N LYS A 2 -15.86 -7.42 -0.45
CA LYS A 2 -15.27 -8.56 0.28
C LYS A 2 -13.79 -8.28 0.53
N LEU A 3 -13.34 -8.30 1.79
CA LEU A 3 -11.92 -8.21 2.16
C LEU A 3 -11.22 -9.52 1.77
N THR A 4 -10.88 -9.66 0.49
CA THR A 4 -10.05 -10.74 -0.01
C THR A 4 -8.57 -10.32 0.09
N VAL A 5 -7.73 -11.28 0.43
CA VAL A 5 -6.26 -11.09 0.46
C VAL A 5 -5.75 -10.59 -0.89
N PHE A 6 -6.41 -10.99 -1.99
CA PHE A 6 -6.12 -10.50 -3.33
C PHE A 6 -6.25 -8.97 -3.45
N ASN A 7 -7.33 -8.38 -2.94
CA ASN A 7 -7.50 -6.92 -2.97
C ASN A 7 -6.44 -6.22 -2.13
N ALA A 8 -6.06 -6.80 -1.00
CA ALA A 8 -5.02 -6.24 -0.15
C ALA A 8 -3.62 -6.30 -0.81
N ILE A 9 -3.30 -7.40 -1.49
CA ILE A 9 -2.07 -7.52 -2.30
C ILE A 9 -2.08 -6.49 -3.43
N LEU A 10 -3.22 -6.28 -4.08
CA LEU A 10 -3.35 -5.35 -5.20
C LEU A 10 -3.16 -3.89 -4.74
N ILE A 11 -3.69 -3.53 -3.57
CA ILE A 11 -3.46 -2.22 -2.94
C ILE A 11 -1.97 -2.04 -2.56
N LEU A 12 -1.34 -3.06 -1.99
CA LEU A 12 0.10 -3.04 -1.68
C LEU A 12 0.96 -2.86 -2.93
N ALA A 13 0.65 -3.58 -4.01
CA ALA A 13 1.37 -3.46 -5.28
C ALA A 13 1.26 -2.06 -5.90
N ILE A 14 0.07 -1.46 -5.85
CA ILE A 14 -0.15 -0.07 -6.30
C ILE A 14 0.64 0.90 -5.42
N GLY A 15 0.60 0.74 -4.09
CA GLY A 15 1.37 1.58 -3.17
C GLY A 15 2.86 1.56 -3.46
N MET A 16 3.42 0.36 -3.68
CA MET A 16 4.84 0.19 -4.01
C MET A 16 5.23 0.88 -5.34
N MET A 17 4.37 0.81 -6.35
CA MET A 17 4.57 1.50 -7.64
C MET A 17 4.58 3.03 -7.49
N VAL A 18 3.71 3.58 -6.63
CA VAL A 18 3.67 5.02 -6.34
C VAL A 18 4.95 5.46 -5.60
N VAL A 19 5.40 4.68 -4.61
CA VAL A 19 6.67 4.95 -3.90
C VAL A 19 7.85 4.94 -4.86
N LEU A 20 7.95 3.93 -5.74
CA LEU A 20 9.00 3.85 -6.75
C LEU A 20 9.01 5.06 -7.68
N THR A 21 7.82 5.51 -8.11
CA THR A 21 7.67 6.71 -8.94
C THR A 21 8.12 7.97 -8.20
N GLY A 22 7.76 8.11 -6.91
CA GLY A 22 8.20 9.20 -6.06
C GLY A 22 9.71 9.24 -5.84
N VAL A 23 10.34 8.08 -5.63
CA VAL A 23 11.80 7.93 -5.51
C VAL A 23 12.50 8.31 -6.82
N PHE A 24 11.96 7.88 -7.96
CA PHE A 24 12.50 8.23 -9.28
C PHE A 24 12.43 9.75 -9.53
N MET A 25 11.29 10.38 -9.22
CA MET A 25 11.13 11.84 -9.34
C MET A 25 12.02 12.62 -8.37
N LYS A 26 12.21 12.12 -7.14
CA LYS A 26 13.14 12.72 -6.17
C LYS A 26 14.59 12.62 -6.65
N THR A 27 14.97 11.51 -7.27
CA THR A 27 16.29 11.33 -7.90
C THR A 27 16.53 12.37 -9.00
N GLN A 28 15.48 12.78 -9.71
CA GLN A 28 15.52 13.85 -10.72
C GLN A 28 15.52 15.27 -10.12
N ARG A 29 15.65 15.42 -8.80
CA ARG A 29 15.59 16.71 -8.06
C ARG A 29 14.34 17.54 -8.32
N LEU A 30 13.23 16.89 -8.68
CA LEU A 30 11.96 17.58 -8.81
C LEU A 30 11.43 17.96 -7.42
N PRO A 31 11.03 19.22 -7.18
CA PRO A 31 10.51 19.65 -5.88
C PRO A 31 9.21 18.92 -5.48
N SER A 32 8.47 18.38 -6.46
CA SER A 32 7.30 17.52 -6.26
C SER A 32 7.65 16.11 -5.75
N GLY A 33 8.90 15.66 -5.88
CA GLY A 33 9.30 14.29 -5.53
C GLY A 33 9.10 13.96 -4.05
N ASN A 34 9.30 14.91 -3.14
CA ASN A 34 9.03 14.71 -1.72
C ASN A 34 7.54 14.49 -1.41
N TYR A 35 6.65 15.28 -2.05
CA TYR A 35 5.21 15.15 -1.86
C TYR A 35 4.68 13.82 -2.39
N ILE A 36 5.20 13.39 -3.54
CA ILE A 36 4.82 12.11 -4.17
C ILE A 36 5.35 10.92 -3.34
N MET A 37 6.57 11.01 -2.83
CA MET A 37 7.13 9.99 -1.93
C MET A 37 6.34 9.86 -0.63
N LEU A 38 5.95 10.98 -0.01
CA LEU A 38 5.08 11.00 1.17
C LEU A 38 3.69 10.40 0.87
N GLY A 39 3.09 10.77 -0.27
CA GLY A 39 1.82 10.19 -0.71
C GLY A 39 1.90 8.67 -0.91
N GLY A 40 2.98 8.20 -1.53
CA GLY A 40 3.26 6.77 -1.69
C GLY A 40 3.37 6.04 -0.36
N LEU A 41 4.12 6.59 0.60
CA LEU A 41 4.29 6.01 1.94
C LEU A 41 2.96 5.92 2.71
N VAL A 42 2.11 6.94 2.62
CA VAL A 42 0.79 6.94 3.25
C VAL A 42 -0.12 5.85 2.64
N LEU A 43 -0.10 5.71 1.31
CA LEU A 43 -0.82 4.66 0.60
C LEU A 43 -0.33 3.26 1.01
N GLU A 44 0.98 3.08 1.12
CA GLU A 44 1.60 1.82 1.51
C GLU A 44 1.26 1.44 2.97
N PHE A 45 1.25 2.43 3.87
CA PHE A 45 0.82 2.26 5.26
C PHE A 45 -0.65 1.82 5.35
N LEU A 46 -1.55 2.52 4.65
CA LEU A 46 -2.97 2.17 4.57
C LEU A 46 -3.17 0.76 3.98
N GLY A 47 -2.45 0.42 2.91
CA GLY A 47 -2.46 -0.90 2.31
C GLY A 47 -2.01 -2.00 3.25
N THR A 48 -0.95 -1.73 4.04
CA THR A 48 -0.41 -2.68 5.03
C THR A 48 -1.39 -2.93 6.17
N VAL A 49 -2.00 -1.87 6.73
CA VAL A 49 -3.04 -2.00 7.77
C VAL A 49 -4.22 -2.81 7.24
N TRP A 50 -4.67 -2.52 6.02
CA TRP A 50 -5.76 -3.25 5.37
C TRP A 50 -5.41 -4.72 5.14
N PHE A 51 -4.17 -5.02 4.74
CA PHE A 51 -3.67 -6.38 4.55
C PHE A 51 -3.68 -7.17 5.85
N VAL A 52 -3.15 -6.60 6.94
CA VAL A 52 -3.16 -7.22 8.27
C VAL A 52 -4.59 -7.50 8.74
N LEU A 53 -5.51 -6.55 8.58
CA LEU A 53 -6.92 -6.75 8.90
C LEU A 53 -7.56 -7.86 8.05
N SER A 54 -7.23 -7.93 6.76
CA SER A 54 -7.73 -8.99 5.87
C SER A 54 -7.24 -10.38 6.31
N LEU A 55 -5.97 -10.50 6.71
CA LEU A 55 -5.39 -11.73 7.22
C LEU A 55 -6.00 -12.14 8.56
N TYR A 56 -6.18 -11.17 9.46
CA TYR A 56 -6.80 -11.39 10.76
C TYR A 56 -8.22 -11.92 10.60
N ARG A 57 -9.02 -11.29 9.73
CA ARG A 57 -10.40 -11.70 9.45
C ARG A 57 -10.47 -13.07 8.79
N ARG A 58 -9.53 -13.40 7.89
CA ARG A 58 -9.44 -14.73 7.27
C ARG A 58 -9.02 -15.81 8.25
N ARG A 59 -8.12 -15.52 9.20
CA ARG A 59 -7.74 -16.43 10.29
C ARG A 59 -8.92 -16.70 11.21
N LYS A 60 -9.66 -15.66 11.59
CA LYS A 60 -10.86 -15.78 12.43
C LYS A 60 -11.92 -16.66 11.76
N SER A 61 -12.20 -16.42 10.48
CA SER A 61 -13.17 -17.21 9.69
C SER A 61 -12.78 -18.68 9.45
N ARG A 62 -11.54 -19.10 9.73
CA ARG A 62 -11.13 -20.52 9.68
C ARG A 62 -11.16 -21.20 11.06
N ARG A 63 -11.45 -20.45 12.13
CA ARG A 63 -11.43 -20.93 13.52
C ARG A 63 -12.83 -21.15 14.09
N ASP A 64 -13.84 -20.58 13.44
CA ASP A 64 -15.27 -20.82 13.66
C ASP A 64 -15.77 -21.86 12.66
#